data_AF-A0A318BBF6-F1
#
_entry.id   AF-A0A318BBF6-F1
#
_cell.length_a   1.000
_cell.length_b   1.000
_cell.length_c   1.000
_cell.angle_alpha   90.00
_cell.angle_beta   90.00
_cell.angle_gamma   90.00
#
_symmetry.space_group_name_H-M   'P 1'
#
loop_
_entity.id
_entity.type
_entity.pdbx_description
1 polymer ?
#
loop_
_entity_poly.entity_id
_entity_poly.type
_entity_poly.pdbx_seq_one_letter_code
_entity_poly.pdbx_strand_id
1 'polypeptide(L)'
;MNRPVRHPDQVTVTLSAEDAAGLLARVERGEFASLEEGVAAELAELNYRRAVDIVGGSDKLEALLDELEMEAVDPAEHVDGRQFLSEMLADLKARAKASGE
;
A
#
# COMPACT_ATOMS: atom_id res chain seq x y z
N MET A 1 3.68 19.37 -4.81
CA MET A 1 2.73 19.55 -5.94
C MET A 1 1.65 18.48 -5.83
N ASN A 2 0.47 18.82 -5.31
CA ASN A 2 -0.68 17.91 -5.25
C ASN A 2 -1.26 17.78 -6.65
N ARG A 3 -0.93 16.68 -7.36
CA ARG A 3 -1.75 16.32 -8.53
C ARG A 3 -3.10 15.84 -7.99
N PRO A 4 -4.22 16.34 -8.53
CA PRO A 4 -5.51 15.74 -8.23
C PRO A 4 -5.41 14.27 -8.61
N VAL A 5 -5.80 13.39 -7.68
CA VAL A 5 -6.01 11.97 -7.98
C VAL A 5 -6.95 11.96 -9.17
N ARG A 6 -6.44 11.54 -10.33
CA ARG A 6 -7.27 11.37 -11.52
C ARG A 6 -8.39 10.40 -11.12
N HIS A 7 -9.61 10.68 -11.58
CA HIS A 7 -10.81 9.85 -11.39
C HIS A 7 -10.47 8.37 -11.24
N PRO A 8 -11.11 7.62 -10.32
CA PRO A 8 -10.77 6.23 -10.09
C PRO A 8 -10.76 5.53 -11.45
N ASP A 9 -9.58 5.10 -11.87
CA ASP A 9 -9.41 4.47 -13.18
C ASP A 9 -10.40 3.30 -13.21
N GLN A 10 -11.38 3.35 -14.10
CA GLN A 10 -12.34 2.26 -14.23
C GLN A 10 -11.57 1.02 -14.66
N VAL A 11 -11.52 0.02 -13.79
CA VAL A 11 -10.81 -1.24 -14.04
C VAL A 11 -11.82 -2.30 -14.42
N THR A 12 -11.64 -2.91 -15.59
CA THR A 12 -12.39 -4.11 -15.98
C THR A 12 -11.69 -5.33 -15.41
N VAL A 13 -12.42 -6.17 -14.69
CA VAL A 13 -11.94 -7.45 -14.16
C VAL A 13 -12.76 -8.60 -14.73
N THR A 14 -12.11 -9.75 -14.92
CA THR A 14 -12.77 -10.98 -15.34
C THR A 14 -12.78 -11.94 -14.17
N LEU A 15 -13.96 -12.38 -13.76
CA LEU A 15 -14.16 -13.38 -12.71
C LEU A 15 -14.55 -14.73 -13.33
N SER A 16 -14.29 -15.81 -12.60
CA SER A 16 -14.88 -17.09 -12.95
C SER A 16 -16.41 -17.03 -12.75
N ALA A 17 -17.15 -17.90 -13.43
CA ALA A 17 -18.60 -17.96 -13.27
C ALA A 17 -19.01 -18.32 -11.83
N GLU A 18 -18.22 -19.14 -11.15
CA GLU A 18 -18.44 -19.54 -9.76
C GLU A 18 -18.24 -18.36 -8.81
N ASP A 19 -17.13 -17.62 -8.94
CA ASP A 19 -16.83 -16.47 -8.08
C ASP A 19 -17.86 -15.34 -8.27
N ALA A 20 -18.26 -15.09 -9.52
CA ALA A 20 -19.29 -14.10 -9.84
C ALA A 20 -20.64 -14.49 -9.22
N ALA A 21 -21.04 -15.76 -9.29
CA ALA A 21 -22.27 -16.25 -8.67
C ALA A 21 -22.21 -16.15 -7.13
N GLY A 22 -21.05 -16.47 -6.53
CA GLY A 22 -20.83 -16.33 -5.09
C GLY A 22 -20.96 -14.89 -4.62
N LEU A 23 -20.38 -13.93 -5.33
CA LEU A 23 -20.49 -12.51 -5.02
C LEU A 23 -21.91 -11.98 -5.22
N LEU A 24 -22.59 -12.39 -6.30
CA LEU A 24 -24.00 -12.05 -6.53
C LEU A 24 -24.89 -12.51 -5.37
N ALA A 25 -24.72 -13.74 -4.89
CA ALA A 25 -25.49 -14.25 -3.76
C ALA A 25 -25.27 -13.43 -2.47
N ARG A 26 -24.06 -12.90 -2.26
CA ARG A 26 -23.75 -12.04 -1.11
C ARG A 26 -24.41 -10.66 -1.23
N VAL A 27 -24.46 -10.10 -2.43
CA VAL A 27 -25.22 -8.87 -2.74
C VAL A 27 -26.71 -9.10 -2.50
N GLU A 28 -27.28 -10.21 -2.97
CA GLU A 28 -28.70 -10.55 -2.77
C GLU A 28 -29.06 -10.73 -1.29
N ARG A 29 -28.13 -11.22 -0.47
CA ARG A 29 -28.27 -11.28 1.00
C ARG A 29 -28.10 -9.92 1.69
N GLY A 30 -27.69 -8.89 0.97
CA GLY A 30 -27.43 -7.55 1.51
C GLY A 30 -26.11 -7.41 2.25
N GLU A 31 -25.15 -8.33 2.06
CA GLU A 31 -23.79 -8.19 2.61
C GLU A 31 -23.03 -7.04 1.92
N PHE A 32 -23.32 -6.79 0.65
CA PHE A 32 -22.79 -5.69 -0.14
C PHE A 32 -23.92 -4.99 -0.89
N ALA A 33 -23.82 -3.68 -1.09
CA ALA A 33 -24.81 -2.91 -1.85
C ALA A 33 -24.70 -3.12 -3.36
N SER A 34 -23.55 -3.59 -3.85
CA SER A 34 -23.28 -3.81 -5.27
C SER A 34 -22.20 -4.87 -5.52
N LEU A 35 -22.08 -5.34 -6.75
CA LEU A 35 -20.99 -6.25 -7.14
C LEU A 35 -19.63 -5.56 -7.07
N GLU A 36 -19.57 -4.29 -7.46
CA GLU A 36 -18.36 -3.48 -7.40
C GLU A 36 -17.83 -3.37 -5.97
N GLU A 37 -18.72 -3.16 -5.00
CA GLU A 37 -18.36 -3.14 -3.58
C GLU A 37 -17.87 -4.51 -3.11
N GLY A 38 -18.55 -5.59 -3.49
CA GLY A 38 -18.11 -6.95 -3.15
C GLY A 38 -16.73 -7.29 -3.71
N VAL A 39 -16.46 -6.91 -4.96
CA VAL A 39 -15.13 -7.08 -5.58
C VAL A 39 -14.08 -6.22 -4.86
N ALA A 40 -14.41 -4.97 -4.54
CA ALA A 40 -13.50 -4.10 -3.80
C ALA A 40 -13.14 -4.67 -2.42
N ALA A 41 -14.11 -5.24 -1.70
CA ALA A 41 -13.89 -5.89 -0.41
C ALA A 41 -12.94 -7.10 -0.53
N GLU A 42 -13.16 -7.99 -1.52
CA GLU A 42 -12.28 -9.15 -1.73
C GLU A 42 -10.86 -8.73 -2.14
N LEU A 43 -10.72 -7.67 -2.94
CA LEU A 43 -9.41 -7.12 -3.30
C LEU A 43 -8.71 -6.46 -2.10
N ALA A 44 -9.46 -5.79 -1.22
CA ALA A 44 -8.92 -5.23 0.01
C ALA A 44 -8.39 -6.35 0.93
N GLU A 45 -9.13 -7.43 1.09
CA GLU A 45 -8.71 -8.61 1.86
C GLU A 45 -7.47 -9.29 1.26
N LEU A 46 -7.44 -9.46 -0.07
CA LEU A 46 -6.25 -9.97 -0.76
C LEU A 46 -5.03 -9.08 -0.53
N ASN A 47 -5.23 -7.76 -0.60
CA ASN A 47 -4.16 -6.80 -0.39
C ASN A 47 -3.66 -6.82 1.07
N TYR A 48 -4.56 -6.95 2.04
CA TYR A 48 -4.19 -7.12 3.44
C TYR A 48 -3.33 -8.37 3.65
N ARG A 49 -3.76 -9.54 3.15
CA ARG A 49 -2.97 -10.77 3.24
C ARG A 49 -1.60 -10.63 2.59
N ARG A 50 -1.52 -9.96 1.44
CA ARG A 50 -0.26 -9.67 0.79
C ARG A 50 0.63 -8.74 1.62
N ALA A 51 0.06 -7.73 2.27
CA ALA A 51 0.79 -6.84 3.16
C ALA A 51 1.33 -7.61 4.38
N VAL A 52 0.52 -8.49 4.96
CA VAL A 52 0.93 -9.40 6.05
C VAL A 52 2.15 -10.24 5.63
N ASP A 53 2.13 -10.81 4.43
CA ASP A 53 3.24 -11.60 3.91
C ASP A 53 4.51 -10.76 3.71
N ILE A 54 4.38 -9.54 3.17
CA ILE A 54 5.50 -8.62 2.91
C ILE A 54 6.16 -8.16 4.22
N VAL A 55 5.35 -7.79 5.22
CA VAL A 55 5.81 -7.28 6.51
C VAL A 55 6.27 -8.43 7.44
N GLY A 56 5.88 -9.66 7.11
CA GLY A 56 6.31 -10.87 7.81
C GLY A 56 5.51 -11.14 9.08
N GLY A 57 4.19 -10.93 9.02
CA GLY A 57 3.21 -11.25 10.06
C GLY A 57 2.18 -10.14 10.30
N SER A 58 0.97 -10.52 10.74
CA SER A 58 -0.13 -9.58 11.03
C SER A 58 0.23 -8.63 12.16
N ASP A 59 0.84 -9.13 13.23
CA ASP A 59 1.21 -8.31 14.39
C ASP A 59 2.16 -7.16 14.03
N LYS A 60 3.07 -7.40 13.07
CA LYS A 60 4.00 -6.39 12.57
C LYS A 60 3.32 -5.40 11.63
N LEU A 61 2.34 -5.87 10.85
CA LEU A 61 1.54 -5.00 10.00
C LEU A 61 0.70 -4.06 10.85
N GLU A 62 -0.01 -4.57 11.86
CA GLU A 62 -0.82 -3.73 12.77
C GLU A 62 0.05 -2.72 13.53
N ALA A 63 1.20 -3.15 14.06
CA ALA A 63 2.13 -2.24 14.73
C ALA A 63 2.64 -1.11 13.81
N LEU A 64 2.87 -1.42 12.52
CA LEU A 64 3.26 -0.42 11.52
C LEU A 64 2.10 0.53 11.19
N LEU A 65 0.88 0.02 11.09
CA LEU A 65 -0.31 0.85 10.83
C LEU A 65 -0.58 1.80 12.01
N ASP A 66 -0.46 1.31 13.24
CA ASP A 66 -0.58 2.13 14.46
C ASP A 66 0.47 3.24 14.47
N GLU A 67 1.73 2.92 14.12
CA GLU A 67 2.81 3.92 14.01
C GLU A 67 2.47 4.99 12.97
N LEU A 68 2.02 4.60 11.78
CA LEU A 68 1.65 5.51 10.70
C LEU A 68 0.42 6.37 11.03
N GLU A 69 -0.55 5.85 11.77
CA GLU A 69 -1.73 6.61 12.21
C GLU A 69 -1.35 7.66 13.27
N MET A 70 -0.40 7.32 14.15
CA MET A 70 0.12 8.24 15.18
C MET A 70 1.11 9.26 14.61
N GLU A 71 1.76 8.96 13.48
CA GLU A 71 2.70 9.86 12.85
C GLU A 71 1.96 11.08 12.30
N ALA A 72 2.01 12.19 13.04
CA ALA A 72 1.64 13.50 12.52
C ALA A 72 2.69 13.90 11.49
N VAL A 73 2.49 13.44 10.26
CA VAL A 73 3.38 13.67 9.13
C VAL A 73 3.41 15.16 8.80
N ASP A 74 4.40 15.91 9.31
CA ASP A 74 4.65 17.31 8.92
C ASP A 74 5.29 17.34 7.53
N PRO A 75 4.62 17.89 6.51
CA PRO A 75 5.20 18.04 5.17
C PRO A 75 6.50 18.84 5.15
N ALA A 76 6.75 19.70 6.15
CA ALA A 76 7.98 20.48 6.28
C ALA A 76 9.17 19.66 6.82
N GLU A 77 8.91 18.54 7.50
CA GLU A 77 9.93 17.62 8.02
C GLU A 77 10.27 16.48 7.04
N HIS A 78 9.61 16.42 5.88
CA HIS A 78 9.93 15.40 4.88
C HIS A 78 11.29 15.67 4.25
N VAL A 79 12.17 14.69 4.42
CA VAL A 79 13.46 14.66 3.77
C VAL A 79 13.27 14.35 2.27
N ASP A 80 13.83 15.16 1.38
CA ASP A 80 13.93 14.80 -0.03
C ASP A 80 14.79 13.53 -0.14
N GLY A 81 14.15 12.39 -0.38
CA GLY A 81 14.82 11.09 -0.45
C GLY A 81 15.95 11.03 -1.47
N ARG A 82 15.89 11.82 -2.56
CA ARG A 82 17.00 11.89 -3.52
C ARG A 82 18.18 12.64 -2.93
N GLN A 83 17.93 13.76 -2.26
CA GLN A 83 18.97 14.52 -1.60
C GLN A 83 19.63 13.67 -0.51
N PHE A 84 18.84 13.05 0.37
CA PHE A 84 19.34 12.19 1.45
C PHE A 84 20.19 11.02 0.97
N LEU A 85 19.71 10.26 -0.03
CA LEU A 85 20.47 9.14 -0.59
C LEU A 85 21.75 9.62 -1.28
N SER A 86 21.72 10.80 -1.90
CA SER A 86 22.92 11.37 -2.53
C SER A 86 23.98 11.79 -1.51
N GLU A 87 23.56 12.36 -0.37
CA GLU A 87 24.44 12.75 0.73
C GLU A 87 25.04 11.51 1.43
N MET A 88 24.21 10.48 1.69
CA MET A 88 24.67 9.21 2.24
C MET A 88 25.68 8.53 1.30
N LEU A 89 25.42 8.52 -0.01
CA LEU A 89 26.36 7.97 -1.00
C LEU A 89 27.68 8.75 -1.03
N ALA A 90 27.62 10.09 -0.90
CA ALA A 90 28.81 10.92 -0.86
C ALA A 90 29.66 10.64 0.39
N ASP A 91 29.02 10.50 1.55
CA ASP A 91 29.70 10.17 2.81
C ASP A 91 30.33 8.77 2.76
N LEU A 92 29.61 7.77 2.24
CA LEU A 92 30.16 6.43 2.04
C LEU A 92 31.38 6.43 1.10
N LYS A 93 31.34 7.19 0.01
CA LYS A 93 32.50 7.34 -0.90
C LYS A 93 33.68 8.04 -0.24
N ALA A 94 33.42 9.05 0.59
CA ALA A 94 34.47 9.76 1.32
C ALA A 94 35.17 8.83 2.32
N ARG A 95 34.39 8.00 3.03
CA ARG A 95 34.91 6.98 3.95
C ARG A 95 35.71 5.89 3.24
N ALA A 96 35.23 5.39 2.10
CA ALA A 96 35.96 4.42 1.29
C ALA A 96 37.32 4.98 0.84
N LYS A 97 37.33 6.22 0.33
CA LYS A 97 38.56 6.91 -0.09
C LYS A 97 39.53 7.18 1.07
N ALA A 98 39.03 7.46 2.26
CA ALA A 98 39.85 7.63 3.47
C ALA A 98 40.39 6.29 4.00
N SER A 99 39.69 5.18 3.72
CA SER A 99 40.07 3.81 4.07
C SER A 99 41.15 3.21 3.15
N GLY A 100 41.49 3.88 2.04
CA GLY A 100 42.53 3.44 1.12
C GLY A 100 42.14 2.30 0.17
N GLU A 101 40.85 2.04 0.00
CA GLU A 101 40.30 1.24 -1.12
C GLU A 101 40.01 2.12 -2.34
#